data_AF-A0A4R2K4P7-F1
#
_entry.id   AF-A0A4R2K4P7-F1
#
_cell.length_a   1.000
_cell.length_b   1.000
_cell.length_c   1.000
_cell.angle_alpha   90.00
_cell.angle_beta   90.00
_cell.angle_gamma   90.00
#
_symmetry.space_group_name_H-M   'P 1'
#
loop_
_entity.id
_entity.type
_entity.pdbx_description
1 polymer ?
#
loop_
_entity_poly.entity_id
_entity_poly.type
_entity_poly.pdbx_seq_one_letter_code
_entity_poly.pdbx_strand_id
1 'polypeptide(L)'
;MLGERIRKARLAKGLTQKQLAEMLNITDATVNRYEKGIRKPDPEMLKAIADVLNVSIDYLLGKTDIPNIHIPESYSQKHEVTKRDLAQYEDFVKHVNAFFMDDKVADEDKEKLFKDISELFWKAKEINKQKYGRKKKKAD
;
A
#
# COMPACT_ATOMS: atom_id res chain seq x y z
N MET A 1 -4.06 -17.07 1.97
CA MET A 1 -3.57 -15.92 2.78
C MET A 1 -2.30 -15.29 2.20
N LEU A 2 -1.08 -15.74 2.51
CA LEU A 2 0.16 -15.10 1.98
C LEU A 2 0.31 -15.29 0.46
N GLY A 3 0.25 -16.53 -0.02
CA GLY A 3 0.43 -16.85 -1.44
C GLY A 3 -0.59 -16.17 -2.37
N GLU A 4 -1.84 -16.09 -1.94
CA GLU A 4 -2.90 -15.36 -2.66
C GLU A 4 -2.62 -13.87 -2.75
N ARG A 5 -2.08 -13.25 -1.69
CA ARG A 5 -1.73 -11.83 -1.68
C ARG A 5 -0.53 -11.52 -2.56
N ILE A 6 0.48 -12.40 -2.57
CA ILE A 6 1.59 -12.34 -3.53
C ILE A 6 1.04 -12.41 -4.96
N ARG A 7 0.18 -13.39 -5.25
CA ARG A 7 -0.45 -13.54 -6.57
C ARG A 7 -1.26 -12.31 -6.96
N LYS A 8 -2.09 -11.79 -6.05
CA LYS A 8 -2.92 -10.60 -6.29
C LYS A 8 -2.05 -9.37 -6.60
N ALA A 9 -1.00 -9.13 -5.82
CA ALA A 9 -0.08 -8.01 -6.05
C ALA A 9 0.72 -8.18 -7.35
N ARG A 10 1.16 -9.41 -7.69
CA ARG A 10 1.81 -9.70 -8.97
C ARG A 10 0.90 -9.40 -10.15
N LEU A 11 -0.35 -9.84 -10.10
CA LEU A 11 -1.32 -9.59 -11.17
C LEU A 11 -1.68 -8.11 -11.31
N ALA A 12 -1.79 -7.38 -10.19
CA ALA A 12 -2.00 -5.93 -10.21
C ALA A 12 -0.83 -5.16 -10.87
N LYS A 13 0.38 -5.73 -10.87
CA LYS A 13 1.55 -5.20 -11.59
C LYS A 13 1.65 -5.69 -13.05
N GLY A 14 0.69 -6.48 -13.54
CA GLY A 14 0.73 -7.04 -14.88
C GLY A 14 1.83 -8.08 -15.11
N LEU A 15 2.44 -8.62 -14.04
CA LEU A 15 3.59 -9.51 -14.13
C LEU A 15 3.17 -10.98 -14.26
N THR A 16 3.88 -11.73 -15.08
CA THR A 16 3.83 -13.21 -15.09
C THR A 16 4.64 -13.79 -13.94
N GLN A 17 4.40 -15.07 -13.57
CA GLN A 17 5.22 -15.75 -12.55
C GLN A 17 6.70 -15.80 -12.95
N LYS A 18 6.98 -15.97 -14.25
CA LYS A 18 8.34 -15.97 -14.79
C LYS A 18 9.03 -14.62 -14.62
N GLN A 19 8.36 -13.52 -14.97
CA GLN A 19 8.92 -12.17 -14.79
C GLN A 19 9.19 -11.85 -13.32
N LEU A 20 8.26 -12.19 -12.41
CA LEU A 20 8.51 -12.01 -10.98
C LEU A 20 9.71 -12.84 -10.51
N ALA A 21 9.86 -14.07 -11.02
CA ALA A 21 10.99 -14.93 -10.68
C ALA A 21 12.33 -14.37 -11.16
N GLU A 22 12.38 -13.82 -12.38
CA GLU A 22 13.55 -13.14 -12.94
C GLU A 22 13.96 -11.92 -12.07
N MET A 23 12.99 -11.10 -11.66
CA MET A 23 13.25 -9.93 -10.80
C MET A 23 13.75 -10.32 -9.39
N LEU A 24 13.36 -11.49 -8.90
CA LEU A 24 13.75 -12.02 -7.59
C LEU A 24 14.97 -12.96 -7.65
N ASN A 25 15.54 -13.18 -8.84
CA ASN A 25 16.61 -14.14 -9.09
C ASN A 25 16.33 -15.55 -8.55
N ILE A 26 15.11 -16.06 -8.80
CA ILE A 26 14.66 -17.41 -8.44
C ILE A 26 13.99 -18.10 -9.64
N THR A 27 13.60 -19.36 -9.46
CA THR A 27 12.83 -20.09 -10.48
C THR A 27 11.35 -19.71 -10.45
N ASP A 28 10.70 -19.77 -11.61
CA ASP A 28 9.24 -19.65 -11.76
C ASP A 28 8.48 -20.68 -10.90
N ALA A 29 9.02 -21.90 -10.80
CA ALA A 29 8.52 -22.95 -9.92
C ALA A 29 8.55 -22.53 -8.45
N THR A 30 9.56 -21.79 -8.01
CA THR A 30 9.63 -21.24 -6.64
C THR A 30 8.50 -20.23 -6.41
N VAL A 31 8.29 -19.28 -7.33
CA VAL A 31 7.18 -18.31 -7.26
C VAL A 31 5.82 -19.04 -7.21
N ASN A 32 5.61 -20.01 -8.08
CA ASN A 32 4.38 -20.81 -8.09
C ASN A 32 4.15 -21.54 -6.74
N ARG A 33 5.20 -22.11 -6.15
CA ARG A 33 5.12 -22.74 -4.81
C ARG A 33 4.79 -21.72 -3.71
N TYR A 34 5.31 -20.50 -3.78
CA TYR A 34 4.93 -19.42 -2.86
C TYR A 34 3.46 -19.04 -3.01
N GLU A 35 2.99 -18.84 -4.24
CA GLU A 35 1.60 -18.45 -4.52
C GLU A 35 0.59 -19.53 -4.11
N LYS A 36 0.95 -20.81 -4.27
CA LYS A 36 0.14 -21.94 -3.80
C LYS A 36 0.26 -22.21 -2.29
N GLY A 37 1.14 -21.50 -1.60
CA GLY A 37 1.40 -21.73 -0.17
C GLY A 37 2.12 -23.05 0.16
N ILE A 38 2.67 -23.73 -0.86
CA ILE A 38 3.44 -24.98 -0.72
C ILE A 38 4.78 -24.70 -0.04
N ARG A 39 5.37 -23.54 -0.33
CA ARG A 39 6.60 -23.06 0.31
C ARG A 39 6.34 -21.66 0.86
N LYS A 40 7.02 -21.30 1.96
CA LYS A 40 7.04 -19.93 2.46
C LYS A 40 8.35 -19.26 2.06
N PRO A 41 8.33 -17.98 1.63
CA PRO A 41 9.55 -17.20 1.52
C PRO A 41 10.13 -16.99 2.92
N ASP A 42 11.46 -16.99 3.01
CA ASP A 42 12.15 -16.53 4.21
C ASP A 42 12.00 -15.00 4.37
N PRO A 43 12.41 -14.40 5.50
CA PRO A 43 12.23 -12.97 5.73
C PRO A 43 12.88 -12.06 4.67
N GLU A 44 14.04 -12.44 4.14
CA GLU A 44 14.75 -11.66 3.11
C GLU A 44 14.01 -11.72 1.79
N MET A 45 13.59 -12.91 1.36
CA MET A 45 12.78 -13.11 0.16
C MET A 45 11.41 -12.44 0.29
N LEU A 46 10.79 -12.48 1.47
CA LEU A 46 9.52 -11.79 1.72
C LEU A 46 9.66 -10.28 1.54
N LYS A 47 10.77 -9.70 2.02
CA LYS A 47 11.09 -8.28 1.80
C LYS A 47 11.33 -7.99 0.32
N ALA A 48 12.12 -8.81 -0.38
CA ALA A 48 12.35 -8.65 -1.81
C ALA A 48 11.06 -8.72 -2.64
N ILE A 49 10.15 -9.66 -2.31
CA ILE A 49 8.83 -9.74 -2.93
C ILE A 49 8.03 -8.46 -2.68
N ALA A 50 8.04 -7.94 -1.46
CA ALA A 50 7.34 -6.71 -1.10
C ALA A 50 7.86 -5.51 -1.92
N ASP A 51 9.19 -5.37 -2.02
CA ASP A 51 9.86 -4.30 -2.76
C ASP A 51 9.56 -4.38 -4.27
N VAL A 52 9.70 -5.56 -4.89
CA VAL A 52 9.45 -5.77 -6.33
C VAL A 52 7.98 -5.51 -6.68
N LEU A 53 7.06 -5.92 -5.82
CA LEU A 53 5.62 -5.73 -6.05
C LEU A 53 5.13 -4.34 -5.61
N ASN A 54 6.01 -3.50 -5.04
CA ASN A 54 5.70 -2.20 -4.46
C ASN A 54 4.56 -2.26 -3.42
N VAL A 55 4.62 -3.25 -2.53
CA VAL A 55 3.66 -3.44 -1.43
C VAL A 55 4.39 -3.53 -0.09
N SER A 56 3.67 -3.35 1.01
CA SER A 56 4.21 -3.56 2.34
C SER A 56 4.25 -5.04 2.73
N ILE A 57 5.20 -5.40 3.60
CA ILE A 57 5.23 -6.74 4.22
C ILE A 57 3.95 -6.99 5.03
N ASP A 58 3.42 -5.96 5.69
CA ASP A 58 2.18 -6.06 6.45
C ASP A 58 0.97 -6.39 5.55
N TYR A 59 0.93 -5.84 4.33
CA TYR A 59 -0.04 -6.27 3.32
C TYR A 59 0.12 -7.74 2.99
N LEU A 60 1.34 -8.20 2.67
CA LEU A 60 1.59 -9.60 2.30
C LEU A 60 1.20 -10.57 3.42
N LEU A 61 1.48 -10.21 4.66
CA LEU A 61 1.13 -10.99 5.85
C LEU A 61 -0.35 -10.89 6.24
N GLY A 62 -1.13 -10.05 5.58
CA GLY A 62 -2.55 -9.88 5.82
C GLY A 62 -2.89 -9.09 7.09
N LYS A 63 -1.98 -8.24 7.55
CA LYS A 63 -2.22 -7.29 8.64
C LYS A 63 -2.96 -6.02 8.18
N THR A 64 -2.91 -5.72 6.88
CA THR A 64 -3.65 -4.64 6.23
C THR A 64 -4.13 -5.09 4.85
N ASP A 65 -5.22 -4.49 4.35
CA ASP A 65 -5.71 -4.68 2.98
C ASP A 65 -5.16 -3.64 2.00
N ILE A 66 -4.36 -2.69 2.49
CA ILE A 66 -3.77 -1.62 1.69
C ILE A 66 -2.41 -2.08 1.19
N PRO A 67 -2.21 -2.23 -0.14
CA PRO A 67 -0.95 -2.72 -0.69
C PRO A 67 0.23 -1.84 -0.28
N ASN A 68 0.11 -0.53 -0.43
CA ASN A 68 1.12 0.44 -0.01
C ASN A 68 0.44 1.74 0.41
N ILE A 69 0.98 2.39 1.44
CA ILE A 69 0.48 3.66 1.94
C ILE A 69 1.26 4.75 1.25
N HIS A 70 0.62 5.48 0.34
CA HIS A 70 1.27 6.62 -0.29
C HIS A 70 1.23 7.82 0.66
N ILE A 71 2.39 8.16 1.21
CA ILE A 71 2.57 9.33 2.07
C ILE A 71 3.40 10.34 1.28
N PRO A 72 2.83 11.48 0.87
CA PRO A 72 3.56 12.53 0.18
C PRO A 72 4.77 12.98 0.99
N GLU A 73 5.90 13.19 0.32
CA GLU A 73 7.14 13.68 0.94
C GLU A 73 6.92 14.99 1.71
N SER A 74 6.02 15.84 1.21
CA SER A 74 5.64 17.10 1.85
C SER A 74 5.08 16.92 3.27
N TYR A 75 4.48 15.76 3.56
CA TYR A 75 3.95 15.42 4.88
C TYR A 75 4.98 14.70 5.73
N SER A 76 5.65 13.66 5.19
CA SER A 76 6.62 12.86 5.95
C SER A 76 7.86 13.65 6.40
N GLN A 77 8.29 14.65 5.62
CA GLN A 77 9.40 15.54 5.99
C GLN A 77 9.04 16.49 7.14
N LYS A 78 7.76 16.86 7.30
CA LYS A 78 7.31 17.81 8.31
C LYS A 78 6.79 17.13 9.57
N HIS A 79 6.27 15.92 9.46
CA HIS A 79 5.50 15.26 10.50
C HIS A 79 5.77 13.75 10.55
N GLU A 80 5.95 13.23 11.76
CA GLU A 80 5.88 11.78 12.00
C GLU A 80 4.45 11.28 11.75
N VAL A 81 4.35 10.14 11.07
CA VAL A 81 3.09 9.46 10.76
C VAL A 81 2.71 8.60 11.96
N THR A 82 1.61 8.93 12.62
CA THR A 82 1.16 8.19 13.79
C THR A 82 0.27 7.00 13.40
N LYS A 83 0.12 6.02 14.31
CA LYS A 83 -0.84 4.92 14.16
C LYS A 83 -2.27 5.41 13.90
N ARG A 84 -2.65 6.55 14.46
CA ARG A 84 -3.97 7.16 14.24
C ARG A 84 -4.12 7.71 12.82
N ASP A 85 -3.07 8.31 12.28
CA ASP A 85 -3.08 8.82 10.90
C ASP A 85 -3.23 7.67 9.91
N LEU A 86 -2.51 6.56 10.16
CA LEU A 86 -2.62 5.33 9.40
C LEU A 86 -4.07 4.81 9.41
N ALA A 87 -4.67 4.66 10.59
CA ALA A 87 -6.06 4.17 10.70
C ALA A 87 -7.07 5.08 9.98
N GLN A 88 -6.88 6.40 10.01
CA GLN A 88 -7.74 7.34 9.28
C GLN A 88 -7.54 7.24 7.76
N TYR A 89 -6.31 7.01 7.31
CA TYR A 89 -6.02 6.76 5.90
C TYR A 89 -6.64 5.43 5.46
N GLU A 90 -6.57 4.39 6.29
CA GLU A 90 -7.20 3.10 5.96
C GLU A 90 -8.71 3.22 5.81
N ASP A 91 -9.37 3.89 6.76
CA ASP A 91 -10.81 4.12 6.71
C ASP A 91 -11.19 4.93 5.48
N PHE A 92 -10.41 5.97 5.16
CA PHE A 92 -10.60 6.76 3.95
C PHE A 92 -10.46 5.93 2.66
N VAL A 93 -9.40 5.14 2.53
CA VAL A 93 -9.16 4.27 1.37
C VAL A 93 -10.25 3.21 1.24
N LYS A 94 -10.80 2.71 2.35
CA LYS A 94 -11.92 1.77 2.34
C LYS A 94 -13.19 2.41 1.78
N HIS A 95 -13.51 3.63 2.21
CA HIS A 95 -14.66 4.39 1.69
C HIS A 95 -14.49 4.75 0.22
N VAL A 96 -13.29 5.17 -0.17
CA VAL A 96 -12.91 5.45 -1.56
C VAL A 96 -13.08 4.19 -2.42
N ASN A 97 -12.52 3.05 -2.00
CA ASN A 97 -12.72 1.78 -2.72
C ASN A 97 -14.19 1.39 -2.86
N ALA A 98 -14.97 1.52 -1.78
CA ALA A 98 -16.40 1.23 -1.81
C ALA A 98 -17.16 2.15 -2.80
N PHE A 99 -16.70 3.39 -2.95
CA PHE A 99 -17.27 4.35 -3.89
C PHE A 99 -16.93 4.03 -5.35
N PHE A 100 -15.72 3.52 -5.63
CA PHE A 100 -15.24 3.23 -6.99
C PHE A 100 -15.41 1.78 -7.46
N MET A 101 -15.76 0.83 -6.57
CA MET A 101 -15.85 -0.60 -6.91
C MET A 101 -17.01 -0.99 -7.85
N ASP A 102 -18.01 -0.12 -8.04
CA ASP A 102 -19.09 -0.36 -9.03
C ASP A 102 -18.72 0.08 -10.46
N ASP A 103 -17.71 0.94 -10.60
CA ASP A 103 -17.26 1.41 -11.90
C ASP A 103 -16.08 0.58 -12.42
N LYS A 104 -16.16 0.15 -13.68
CA LYS A 104 -15.06 -0.53 -14.39
C LYS A 104 -13.93 0.46 -14.69
N VAL A 105 -13.22 0.91 -13.66
CA VAL A 105 -12.04 1.77 -13.82
C VAL A 105 -10.84 0.87 -14.17
N ALA A 106 -10.08 1.26 -15.20
CA ALA A 106 -8.84 0.59 -15.56
C ALA A 106 -7.82 0.71 -14.42
N ASP A 107 -6.95 -0.28 -14.23
CA ASP A 107 -6.05 -0.32 -13.07
C ASP A 107 -5.04 0.85 -13.06
N GLU A 108 -4.65 1.38 -14.23
CA GLU A 108 -3.81 2.58 -14.36
C GLU A 108 -4.54 3.85 -13.88
N ASP A 109 -5.82 4.01 -14.25
CA ASP A 109 -6.64 5.15 -13.83
C ASP A 109 -6.95 5.11 -12.33
N LYS A 110 -7.09 3.90 -11.77
CA LYS A 110 -7.21 3.71 -10.31
C LYS A 110 -5.96 4.21 -9.59
N GLU A 111 -4.76 3.88 -10.06
CA GLU A 111 -3.52 4.28 -9.39
C GLU A 111 -3.36 5.80 -9.35
N LYS A 112 -3.66 6.49 -10.46
CA LYS A 112 -3.64 7.95 -10.52
C LYS A 112 -4.68 8.57 -9.59
N LEU A 113 -5.90 8.07 -9.62
CA LEU A 113 -6.98 8.51 -8.75
C LEU A 113 -6.65 8.30 -7.27
N PHE A 114 -6.09 7.14 -6.90
CA PHE A 114 -5.62 6.87 -5.54
C PHE A 114 -4.56 7.85 -5.08
N LYS A 115 -3.64 8.23 -5.97
CA LYS A 115 -2.60 9.22 -5.67
C LYS A 115 -3.22 10.60 -5.40
N ASP A 116 -4.06 11.10 -6.30
CA ASP A 116 -4.70 12.41 -6.17
C ASP A 116 -5.56 12.50 -4.90
N ILE A 117 -6.33 11.44 -4.63
CA ILE A 117 -7.18 11.31 -3.43
C ILE A 117 -6.32 11.24 -2.16
N SER A 118 -5.20 10.53 -2.18
CA SER A 118 -4.25 10.49 -1.06
C SER A 118 -3.65 11.86 -0.80
N GLU A 119 -3.22 12.58 -1.83
CA GLU A 119 -2.70 13.95 -1.70
C GLU A 119 -3.73 14.89 -1.07
N LEU A 120 -5.00 14.80 -1.49
CA LEU A 120 -6.10 15.58 -0.89
C LEU A 120 -6.27 15.29 0.61
N PHE A 121 -6.23 14.02 1.01
CA PHE A 121 -6.32 13.62 2.42
C PHE A 121 -5.20 14.24 3.27
N TRP A 122 -3.94 14.12 2.81
CA TRP A 122 -2.79 14.67 3.53
C TRP A 122 -2.82 16.20 3.59
N LYS A 123 -3.25 16.85 2.51
CA LYS A 123 -3.47 18.31 2.48
C LYS A 123 -4.55 18.74 3.47
N ALA A 124 -5.66 18.01 3.57
CA ALA A 124 -6.71 18.28 4.55
C ALA A 124 -6.18 18.13 6.00
N LYS A 125 -5.34 17.11 6.25
CA LYS A 125 -4.66 16.93 7.55
C LYS A 125 -3.70 18.07 7.86
N GLU A 126 -2.93 18.54 6.89
CA GLU A 126 -2.04 19.71 7.04
C GLU A 126 -2.86 20.98 7.37
N ILE A 127 -3.95 21.25 6.64
CA ILE A 127 -4.85 22.39 6.90
C ILE A 127 -5.41 22.31 8.32
N ASN A 128 -5.87 21.14 8.76
CA ASN A 128 -6.37 20.96 10.12
C ASN A 128 -5.29 21.21 11.18
N LYS A 129 -4.06 20.74 10.94
CA LYS A 129 -2.94 20.96 11.85
C LYS A 129 -2.51 22.44 11.90
N GLN A 130 -2.56 23.14 10.77
CA GLN A 130 -2.29 24.59 10.72
C GLN A 130 -3.40 25.42 11.39
N LYS A 131 -4.67 25.09 11.14
CA LYS A 131 -5.84 25.85 11.62
C LYS A 131 -6.17 25.57 13.10
N TYR A 132 -6.04 24.33 13.55
CA TYR A 132 -6.43 23.91 14.90
C TYR A 132 -5.24 23.51 15.78
N GLY A 133 -4.08 23.16 15.21
CA GLY A 133 -2.86 22.85 15.99
C GLY A 133 -2.19 24.09 16.61
N ARG A 134 -2.38 25.29 16.01
CA ARG A 134 -1.92 26.57 16.61
C ARG A 134 -2.66 26.95 17.89
N LYS A 135 -3.90 26.49 18.11
CA LYS A 135 -4.66 26.82 19.33
C LYS A 135 -4.09 26.20 20.61
N LYS A 136 -3.24 25.17 20.52
CA LYS A 136 -2.60 24.54 21.69
C LYS A 136 -1.34 25.24 22.20
N LYS A 137 -0.81 26.26 21.50
CA LYS A 137 0.42 26.99 21.91
C LYS A 137 0.17 28.43 22.40
N LYS A 138 -1.08 28.84 22.61
CA LYS A 138 -1.46 30.18 23.11
C LYS A 138 -2.42 30.13 24.30
N ALA A 139 -2.36 29.06 25.08
CA ALA A 139 -3.06 28.94 26.34
C ALA A 139 -2.09 28.29 27.34
N ASP A 140 -1.09 29.08 27.73
CA ASP A 140 -0.31 29.01 28.97
C ASP A 140 0.26 30.41 29.22
#